data_AF-A0A7S4BAK6-F1
#
_entry.id   AF-A0A7S4BAK6-F1
#
_cell.length_a   1.000
_cell.length_b   1.000
_cell.length_c   1.000
_cell.angle_alpha   90.00
_cell.angle_beta   90.00
_cell.angle_gamma   90.00
#
_symmetry.space_group_name_H-M   'P 1'
#
loop_
_entity.id
_entity.type
_entity.pdbx_description
1 polymer ?
#
loop_
_entity_poly.entity_id
_entity_poly.type
_entity_poly.pdbx_seq_one_letter_code
_entity_poly.pdbx_strand_id
1 'polypeptide(L)'
;IADAAPHVSMYLDAGHGGWLGWDNVGKDYMRLVCELGLMQHLRGFSTNVANYDPTGTVACPAEAFEGSETVGHYCNWVQPNHPCCLADPCERIKEYNSGPTEIVFAQTLAKHASEICGGYRPHFIIDTGRNGREEARTADCKAWCNLRGAGLGYAPTTDTGLEIVDAFLYIKPPGE
;
A
#
# COMPACT_ATOMS: atom_id res chain seq x y z
N ILE A 1 -0.72 -23.10 -11.74
CA ILE A 1 0.43 -22.21 -12.07
C ILE A 1 1.63 -22.54 -11.19
N ALA A 2 1.46 -22.67 -9.86
CA ALA A 2 2.53 -23.05 -8.95
C ALA A 2 3.28 -24.36 -9.34
N ASP A 3 2.56 -25.41 -9.76
CA ASP A 3 3.20 -26.69 -10.13
C ASP A 3 4.08 -26.62 -11.40
N ALA A 4 3.80 -25.67 -12.30
CA ALA A 4 4.53 -25.53 -13.55
C ALA A 4 5.76 -24.61 -13.41
N ALA A 5 5.85 -23.82 -12.34
CA ALA A 5 6.92 -22.86 -12.12
C ALA A 5 7.20 -22.68 -10.61
N PRO A 6 7.81 -23.68 -9.94
CA PRO A 6 7.94 -23.72 -8.48
C PRO A 6 8.86 -22.63 -7.90
N HIS A 7 9.61 -21.92 -8.73
CA HIS A 7 10.51 -20.84 -8.33
C HIS A 7 9.96 -19.43 -8.63
N VAL A 8 8.72 -19.33 -9.13
CA VAL A 8 8.09 -18.04 -9.42
C VAL A 8 7.21 -17.61 -8.25
N SER A 9 7.49 -16.43 -7.71
CA SER A 9 6.60 -15.74 -6.75
C SER A 9 5.67 -14.80 -7.52
N MET A 10 4.37 -14.93 -7.31
CA MET A 10 3.37 -14.09 -7.97
C MET A 10 2.83 -13.03 -7.00
N TYR A 11 2.87 -11.78 -7.46
CA TYR A 11 2.22 -10.65 -6.81
C TYR A 11 1.22 -10.04 -7.79
N LEU A 12 -0.02 -9.86 -7.37
CA LEU A 12 -1.05 -9.22 -8.18
C LEU A 12 -1.02 -7.71 -7.94
N ASP A 13 -1.10 -6.90 -9.00
CA ASP A 13 -1.18 -5.45 -8.84
C ASP A 13 -2.47 -5.04 -8.12
N ALA A 14 -2.32 -4.22 -7.08
CA ALA A 14 -3.41 -3.70 -6.26
C ALA A 14 -3.45 -2.17 -6.27
N GLY A 15 -3.03 -1.53 -7.37
CA GLY A 15 -3.05 -0.08 -7.49
C GLY A 15 -2.23 0.61 -6.40
N HIS A 16 -2.84 1.56 -5.70
CA HIS A 16 -2.21 2.34 -4.63
C HIS A 16 -3.25 2.90 -3.64
N GLY A 17 -2.80 3.46 -2.52
CA GLY A 17 -3.67 3.95 -1.45
C GLY A 17 -4.67 5.03 -1.89
N GLY A 18 -4.26 5.87 -2.84
CA GLY A 18 -5.12 6.88 -3.46
C GLY A 18 -6.22 6.35 -4.38
N TRP A 19 -6.25 5.05 -4.69
CA TRP A 19 -7.32 4.41 -5.46
C TRP A 19 -8.18 3.49 -4.61
N LEU A 20 -7.56 2.61 -3.81
CA LEU A 20 -8.26 1.54 -3.09
C LEU A 20 -8.24 1.72 -1.57
N GLY A 21 -7.70 2.82 -1.04
CA GLY A 21 -7.55 3.04 0.39
C GLY A 21 -8.84 3.38 1.14
N TRP A 22 -9.94 3.70 0.42
CA TRP A 22 -11.27 3.80 1.05
C TRP A 22 -11.81 2.40 1.33
N ASP A 23 -12.28 2.20 2.55
CA ASP A 23 -12.65 0.87 3.08
C ASP A 23 -13.62 0.10 2.18
N ASN A 24 -14.70 0.74 1.71
CA ASN A 24 -15.66 0.10 0.82
C ASN A 24 -15.03 -0.34 -0.51
N VAL A 25 -14.20 0.52 -1.11
CA VAL A 25 -13.52 0.25 -2.39
C VAL A 25 -12.48 -0.86 -2.23
N GLY A 26 -11.67 -0.81 -1.18
CA GLY A 26 -10.68 -1.83 -0.86
C GLY A 26 -11.31 -3.19 -0.58
N LYS A 27 -12.42 -3.23 0.16
CA LYS A 27 -13.19 -4.46 0.42
C LYS A 27 -13.81 -5.02 -0.86
N ASP A 28 -14.38 -4.19 -1.73
CA ASP A 28 -14.97 -4.62 -3.00
C ASP A 28 -13.91 -5.21 -3.95
N TYR A 29 -12.75 -4.56 -4.04
CA TYR A 29 -11.59 -5.11 -4.76
C TYR A 29 -11.18 -6.48 -4.19
N MET A 30 -11.06 -6.60 -2.87
CA MET A 30 -10.62 -7.84 -2.24
C MET A 30 -11.64 -8.98 -2.43
N ARG A 31 -12.95 -8.70 -2.36
CA ARG A 31 -14.00 -9.69 -2.67
C ARG A 31 -13.82 -10.25 -4.07
N LEU A 32 -13.68 -9.37 -5.06
CA LEU A 32 -13.48 -9.77 -6.46
C LEU A 32 -12.24 -10.66 -6.60
N VAL A 33 -11.10 -10.24 -6.05
CA VAL A 33 -9.85 -11.01 -6.14
C VAL A 33 -9.99 -12.40 -5.52
N CYS A 34 -10.68 -12.51 -4.39
CA CYS A 34 -10.84 -13.78 -3.69
C CYS A 34 -11.84 -14.72 -4.38
N GLU A 35 -12.85 -14.17 -5.05
CA GLU A 35 -13.76 -14.93 -5.93
C GLU A 35 -13.06 -15.53 -7.16
N LEU A 36 -11.93 -14.97 -7.60
CA LEU A 36 -11.13 -15.55 -8.70
C LEU A 36 -10.52 -16.92 -8.35
N GLY A 37 -10.46 -17.29 -7.06
CA GLY A 37 -9.90 -18.57 -6.64
C GLY A 37 -8.40 -18.71 -6.91
N LEU A 38 -7.66 -17.59 -6.89
CA LEU A 38 -6.23 -17.52 -7.18
C LEU A 38 -5.36 -17.36 -5.91
N MET A 39 -5.97 -17.14 -4.74
CA MET A 39 -5.26 -16.76 -3.51
C MET A 39 -4.15 -17.74 -3.12
N GLN A 40 -4.37 -19.05 -3.31
CA GLN A 40 -3.39 -20.11 -3.05
C GLN A 40 -2.19 -20.10 -4.01
N HIS A 41 -2.25 -19.32 -5.08
CA HIS A 41 -1.18 -19.16 -6.07
C HIS A 41 -0.50 -17.80 -5.97
N LEU A 42 -1.05 -16.87 -5.19
CA LEU A 42 -0.46 -15.56 -4.96
C LEU A 42 0.37 -15.58 -3.67
N ARG A 43 1.56 -14.99 -3.72
CA ARG A 43 2.31 -14.63 -2.52
C ARG A 43 1.75 -13.35 -1.89
N GLY A 44 1.20 -12.47 -2.72
CA GLY A 44 0.37 -11.35 -2.30
C GLY A 44 0.26 -10.31 -3.41
N PHE A 45 0.58 -9.05 -3.12
CA PHE A 45 0.25 -7.91 -3.99
C PHE A 45 1.43 -6.98 -4.28
N SER A 46 1.41 -6.35 -5.45
CA SER A 46 2.25 -5.18 -5.73
C SER A 46 1.45 -3.90 -5.58
N THR A 47 2.03 -2.87 -4.98
CA THR A 47 1.39 -1.55 -4.86
C THR A 47 2.27 -0.44 -5.41
N ASN A 48 1.65 0.70 -5.66
CA ASN A 48 2.26 1.93 -6.17
C ASN A 48 2.91 1.80 -7.56
N VAL A 49 2.67 0.71 -8.28
CA VAL A 49 3.33 0.44 -9.57
C VAL A 49 3.12 1.61 -10.51
N ALA A 50 4.23 2.20 -10.95
CA ALA A 50 4.21 3.39 -11.79
C ALA A 50 3.38 4.56 -11.22
N ASN A 51 3.37 4.75 -9.90
CA ASN A 51 2.75 5.88 -9.24
C ASN A 51 3.75 6.66 -8.36
N TYR A 52 3.25 7.54 -7.50
CA TYR A 52 4.03 8.52 -6.72
C TYR A 52 3.54 8.66 -5.27
N ASP A 53 2.66 7.77 -4.80
CA ASP A 53 2.21 7.85 -3.41
C ASP A 53 3.39 7.57 -2.46
N PRO A 54 3.48 8.31 -1.34
CA PRO A 54 4.60 8.19 -0.42
C PRO A 54 4.67 6.77 0.16
N THR A 55 5.89 6.26 0.30
CA THR A 55 6.07 4.91 0.88
C THR A 55 5.67 4.90 2.35
N GLY A 56 5.99 5.96 3.09
CA GLY A 56 5.95 5.99 4.55
C GLY A 56 7.27 5.50 5.17
N THR A 57 7.37 5.61 6.49
CA THR A 57 8.58 5.24 7.25
C THR A 57 8.34 4.11 8.23
N VAL A 58 7.12 3.97 8.74
CA VAL A 58 6.73 2.92 9.70
C VAL A 58 5.32 2.43 9.41
N ALA A 59 5.05 1.18 9.79
CA ALA A 59 3.70 0.66 9.90
C ALA A 59 2.95 1.30 11.08
N CYS A 60 1.63 1.38 10.99
CA CYS A 60 0.79 1.68 12.15
C CYS A 60 0.70 0.45 13.08
N PRO A 61 0.58 0.64 14.41
CA PRO A 61 0.36 -0.47 15.32
C PRO A 61 -1.01 -1.13 15.09
N ALA A 62 -1.21 -2.34 15.62
CA ALA A 62 -2.45 -3.08 15.46
C ALA A 62 -3.67 -2.30 15.99
N GLU A 63 -3.50 -1.59 17.11
CA GLU A 63 -4.54 -0.74 17.70
C GLU A 63 -5.07 0.34 16.74
N ALA A 64 -4.28 0.73 15.72
CA ALA A 64 -4.72 1.72 14.74
C ALA A 64 -5.88 1.24 13.86
N PHE A 65 -6.12 -0.08 13.81
CA PHE A 65 -7.17 -0.72 13.03
C PHE A 65 -8.28 -1.30 13.92
N GLU A 66 -8.19 -1.14 15.25
CA GLU A 66 -9.17 -1.65 16.20
C GLU A 66 -10.33 -0.66 16.37
N GLY A 67 -11.57 -1.17 16.35
CA GLY A 67 -12.77 -0.36 16.60
C GLY A 67 -13.09 0.70 15.55
N SER A 68 -12.36 0.76 14.44
CA SER A 68 -12.65 1.60 13.27
C SER A 68 -12.34 0.85 11.98
N GLU A 69 -13.08 1.16 10.91
CA GLU A 69 -12.78 0.67 9.56
C GLU A 69 -11.53 1.32 8.98
N THR A 70 -11.06 2.43 9.57
CA THR A 70 -9.95 3.23 9.05
C THR A 70 -8.92 3.58 10.12
N VAL A 71 -7.71 3.90 9.69
CA VAL A 71 -6.66 4.47 10.59
C VAL A 71 -7.01 5.88 11.08
N GLY A 72 -8.06 6.50 10.54
CA GLY A 72 -8.45 7.87 10.84
C GLY A 72 -8.82 8.11 12.30
N HIS A 73 -9.44 7.15 12.99
CA HIS A 73 -9.70 7.31 14.43
C HIS A 73 -8.39 7.44 15.21
N TYR A 74 -7.43 6.55 14.92
CA TYR A 74 -6.13 6.53 15.57
C TYR A 74 -5.33 7.80 15.27
N CYS A 75 -5.20 8.16 14.00
CA CYS A 75 -4.40 9.30 13.55
C CYS A 75 -5.03 10.67 13.85
N ASN A 76 -6.33 10.77 14.11
CA ASN A 76 -6.95 12.06 14.46
C ASN A 76 -7.11 12.25 15.98
N TRP A 77 -7.32 11.17 16.75
CA TRP A 77 -7.79 11.30 18.14
C TRP A 77 -6.98 10.50 19.16
N VAL A 78 -6.33 9.40 18.77
CA VAL A 78 -5.61 8.52 19.72
C VAL A 78 -4.14 8.88 19.79
N GLN A 79 -3.43 8.87 18.66
CA GLN A 79 -1.99 9.20 18.56
C GLN A 79 -1.70 10.01 17.29
N PRO A 80 -2.12 11.29 17.22
CA PRO A 80 -1.97 12.10 16.01
C PRO A 80 -0.52 12.37 15.60
N ASN A 81 0.43 12.22 16.53
CA ASN A 81 1.86 12.42 16.27
C ASN A 81 2.61 11.10 16.01
N HIS A 82 1.92 9.96 15.91
CA HIS A 82 2.56 8.69 15.60
C HIS A 82 3.17 8.75 14.19
N PRO A 83 4.40 8.26 13.95
CA PRO A 83 5.07 8.44 12.67
C PRO A 83 4.31 7.89 11.45
N CYS A 84 3.47 6.86 11.63
CA CYS A 84 2.62 6.33 10.55
C CYS A 84 1.51 7.31 10.08
N CYS A 85 1.17 8.32 10.90
CA CYS A 85 0.14 9.31 10.63
C CYS A 85 0.69 10.62 10.02
N LEU A 86 2.02 10.78 9.98
CA LEU A 86 2.65 12.06 9.62
C LEU A 86 2.79 12.27 8.11
N ALA A 87 2.98 11.19 7.36
CA ALA A 87 3.12 11.24 5.90
C ALA A 87 1.72 11.13 5.25
N ASP A 88 1.09 12.27 5.03
CA ASP A 88 -0.20 12.37 4.33
C ASP A 88 -0.27 13.65 3.46
N PRO A 89 0.55 13.74 2.39
CA PRO A 89 0.62 14.94 1.54
C PRO A 89 -0.70 15.24 0.80
N CYS A 90 -1.65 14.32 0.84
CA CYS A 90 -2.96 14.43 0.20
C CYS A 90 -4.12 14.56 1.19
N GLU A 91 -3.84 14.71 2.48
CA GLU A 91 -4.86 14.82 3.55
C GLU A 91 -5.92 13.69 3.54
N ARG A 92 -5.54 12.51 3.07
CA ARG A 92 -6.41 11.34 2.90
C ARG A 92 -6.99 10.82 4.21
N ILE A 93 -6.28 11.00 5.32
CA ILE A 93 -6.76 10.61 6.65
C ILE A 93 -8.05 11.39 6.98
N LYS A 94 -8.14 12.67 6.59
CA LYS A 94 -9.35 13.49 6.79
C LYS A 94 -10.49 13.08 5.86
N GLU A 95 -10.16 12.46 4.74
CA GLU A 95 -11.12 11.91 3.76
C GLU A 95 -11.54 10.46 4.07
N TYR A 96 -11.22 9.96 5.27
CA TYR A 96 -11.52 8.59 5.71
C TYR A 96 -10.88 7.51 4.82
N ASN A 97 -9.74 7.80 4.23
CA ASN A 97 -8.94 6.86 3.45
C ASN A 97 -7.80 6.30 4.32
N SER A 98 -7.59 4.98 4.27
CA SER A 98 -6.58 4.25 5.06
C SER A 98 -5.29 3.94 4.30
N GLY A 99 -5.05 4.62 3.18
CA GLY A 99 -3.82 4.59 2.41
C GLY A 99 -3.19 5.98 2.26
N PRO A 100 -2.86 6.69 3.36
CA PRO A 100 -2.08 7.93 3.28
C PRO A 100 -0.65 7.67 2.79
N THR A 101 -0.12 6.47 3.10
CA THR A 101 1.14 5.94 2.57
C THR A 101 0.95 4.51 2.09
N GLU A 102 1.86 4.01 1.27
CA GLU A 102 1.81 2.65 0.72
C GLU A 102 2.04 1.57 1.79
N ILE A 103 2.84 1.83 2.82
CA ILE A 103 2.98 0.91 3.96
C ILE A 103 1.65 0.76 4.69
N VAL A 104 0.97 1.86 5.01
CA VAL A 104 -0.31 1.82 5.73
C VAL A 104 -1.39 1.21 4.84
N PHE A 105 -1.38 1.52 3.54
CA PHE A 105 -2.27 0.90 2.55
C PHE A 105 -2.07 -0.62 2.47
N ALA A 106 -0.83 -1.11 2.47
CA ALA A 106 -0.54 -2.55 2.51
C ALA A 106 -1.13 -3.22 3.77
N GLN A 107 -1.06 -2.56 4.94
CA GLN A 107 -1.72 -3.06 6.15
C GLN A 107 -3.24 -3.12 6.00
N THR A 108 -3.85 -2.10 5.40
CA THR A 108 -5.30 -2.09 5.11
C THR A 108 -5.70 -3.24 4.18
N LEU A 109 -4.97 -3.45 3.08
CA LEU A 109 -5.23 -4.57 2.18
C LEU A 109 -5.02 -5.93 2.87
N ALA A 110 -4.00 -6.07 3.71
CA ALA A 110 -3.75 -7.28 4.49
C ALA A 110 -4.91 -7.60 5.44
N LYS A 111 -5.45 -6.56 6.11
CA LYS A 111 -6.64 -6.69 6.96
C LYS A 111 -7.84 -7.16 6.16
N HIS A 112 -8.14 -6.51 5.03
CA HIS A 112 -9.26 -6.92 4.17
C HIS A 112 -9.11 -8.34 3.66
N ALA A 113 -7.91 -8.74 3.22
CA ALA A 113 -7.64 -10.10 2.77
C ALA A 113 -7.86 -11.13 3.89
N SER A 114 -7.38 -10.85 5.09
CA SER A 114 -7.57 -11.72 6.24
C SER A 114 -9.06 -11.87 6.60
N GLU A 115 -9.83 -10.80 6.52
CA GLU A 115 -11.26 -10.80 6.88
C GLU A 115 -12.15 -11.45 5.81
N ILE A 116 -11.85 -11.23 4.53
CA ILE A 116 -12.71 -11.60 3.41
C ILE A 116 -12.31 -12.95 2.81
N CYS A 117 -11.03 -13.29 2.83
CA CYS A 117 -10.46 -14.39 2.04
C CYS A 117 -10.01 -15.56 2.91
N GLY A 118 -10.80 -15.87 3.93
CA GLY A 118 -10.59 -17.03 4.80
C GLY A 118 -9.29 -16.97 5.62
N GLY A 119 -8.88 -15.77 6.06
CA GLY A 119 -7.65 -15.61 6.84
C GLY A 119 -6.37 -15.55 6.02
N TYR A 120 -6.44 -15.37 4.69
CA TYR A 120 -5.26 -15.18 3.85
C TYR A 120 -4.42 -13.98 4.31
N ARG A 121 -3.11 -14.20 4.44
CA ARG A 121 -2.13 -13.19 4.88
C ARG A 121 -1.17 -12.87 3.72
N PRO A 122 -1.43 -11.85 2.90
CA PRO A 122 -0.57 -11.50 1.78
C PRO A 122 0.76 -10.90 2.25
N HIS A 123 1.79 -11.08 1.42
CA HIS A 123 2.97 -10.23 1.42
C HIS A 123 2.90 -9.17 0.31
N PHE A 124 3.70 -8.12 0.43
CA PHE A 124 3.67 -6.98 -0.49
C PHE A 124 5.04 -6.67 -1.08
N ILE A 125 5.03 -6.21 -2.33
CA ILE A 125 6.14 -5.47 -2.92
C ILE A 125 5.64 -4.07 -3.27
N ILE A 126 6.46 -3.05 -3.00
CA ILE A 126 6.05 -1.65 -3.22
C ILE A 126 6.98 -1.03 -4.26
N ASP A 127 6.39 -0.43 -5.29
CA ASP A 127 7.15 0.39 -6.24
C ASP A 127 7.53 1.72 -5.57
N THR A 128 8.83 1.92 -5.40
CA THR A 128 9.44 3.10 -4.76
C THR A 128 10.27 3.91 -5.76
N GLY A 129 10.16 3.61 -7.05
CA GLY A 129 10.99 4.20 -8.11
C GLY A 129 10.92 5.72 -8.19
N ARG A 130 9.79 6.34 -7.81
CA ARG A 130 9.53 7.75 -8.10
C ARG A 130 8.82 8.50 -6.97
N ASN A 131 8.77 7.96 -5.76
CA ASN A 131 7.98 8.49 -4.65
C ASN A 131 8.80 9.03 -3.45
N GLY A 132 10.06 9.41 -3.65
CA GLY A 132 10.93 9.87 -2.56
C GLY A 132 10.80 11.35 -2.20
N ARG A 133 10.00 12.11 -2.95
CA ARG A 133 9.68 13.51 -2.66
C ARG A 133 8.19 13.65 -2.44
N GLU A 134 7.76 13.34 -1.22
CA GLU A 134 6.35 13.31 -0.81
C GLU A 134 5.66 14.66 -1.05
N GLU A 135 6.39 15.77 -0.90
CA GLU A 135 5.90 17.12 -1.13
C GLU A 135 5.50 17.36 -2.60
N ALA A 136 6.09 16.63 -3.55
CA ALA A 136 5.70 16.73 -4.96
C ALA A 136 4.24 16.30 -5.16
N ARG A 137 3.72 15.43 -4.27
CA ARG A 137 2.34 14.94 -4.31
C ARG A 137 1.32 16.00 -3.90
N THR A 138 1.71 16.97 -3.07
CA THR A 138 0.82 18.04 -2.57
C THR A 138 0.25 18.91 -3.68
N ALA A 139 0.97 19.03 -4.81
CA ALA A 139 0.55 19.85 -5.94
C ALA A 139 -0.62 19.24 -6.73
N ASP A 140 -0.65 17.91 -6.86
CA ASP A 140 -1.72 17.17 -7.52
C ASP A 140 -1.73 15.70 -7.08
N CYS A 141 -2.65 15.37 -6.18
CA CYS A 141 -2.84 14.03 -5.64
C CYS A 141 -3.40 13.01 -6.64
N LYS A 142 -3.85 13.46 -7.82
CA LYS A 142 -4.40 12.61 -8.90
C LYS A 142 -3.42 12.46 -10.06
N ALA A 143 -2.34 13.26 -10.09
CA ALA A 143 -1.34 13.20 -11.14
C ALA A 143 -0.59 11.87 -11.14
N TRP A 144 -0.86 11.03 -12.13
CA TRP A 144 -0.14 9.77 -12.36
C TRP A 144 0.85 9.88 -13.52
N CYS A 145 0.73 10.92 -14.36
CA CYS A 145 1.58 11.13 -15.53
C CYS A 145 2.62 12.21 -15.23
N ASN A 146 3.90 11.85 -15.26
CA ASN A 146 5.05 12.77 -15.23
C ASN A 146 4.98 13.85 -14.13
N LEU A 147 4.69 13.45 -12.89
CA LEU A 147 4.59 14.36 -11.75
C LEU A 147 5.89 15.17 -11.60
N ARG A 148 5.78 16.50 -11.74
CA ARG A 148 6.95 17.38 -11.66
C ARG A 148 7.43 17.52 -10.23
N GLY A 149 8.74 17.51 -10.05
CA GLY A 149 9.37 17.61 -8.73
C GLY A 149 9.46 16.30 -7.96
N ALA A 150 8.86 15.20 -8.47
CA ALA A 150 9.05 13.86 -7.93
C ALA A 150 10.53 13.43 -7.96
N GLY A 151 10.90 12.47 -7.13
CA GLY A 151 12.26 11.96 -7.00
C GLY A 151 12.31 10.47 -6.63
N LEU A 152 13.49 9.87 -6.76
CA LEU A 152 13.72 8.47 -6.37
C LEU A 152 13.35 8.26 -4.90
N GLY A 153 12.57 7.22 -4.60
CA GLY A 153 12.28 6.76 -3.24
C GLY A 153 13.38 5.85 -2.69
N TYR A 154 13.01 4.97 -1.76
CA TYR A 154 13.92 3.97 -1.21
C TYR A 154 14.61 3.18 -2.32
N ALA A 155 15.91 2.94 -2.19
CA ALA A 155 16.60 2.08 -3.15
C ALA A 155 16.03 0.65 -3.07
N PRO A 156 16.02 -0.13 -4.16
CA PRO A 156 15.53 -1.49 -4.14
C PRO A 156 16.23 -2.33 -3.06
N THR A 157 15.44 -2.94 -2.17
CA THR A 157 15.93 -3.71 -1.02
C THR A 157 14.89 -4.71 -0.54
N THR A 158 15.35 -5.84 0.00
CA THR A 158 14.52 -6.79 0.77
C THR A 158 14.60 -6.54 2.28
N ASP A 159 15.51 -5.67 2.72
CA ASP A 159 15.62 -5.25 4.12
C ASP A 159 14.69 -4.04 4.35
N THR A 160 13.39 -4.33 4.44
CA THR A 160 12.34 -3.31 4.59
C THR A 160 12.05 -2.98 6.05
N GLY A 161 12.45 -3.85 6.99
CA GLY A 161 12.07 -3.78 8.39
C GLY A 161 10.59 -4.08 8.67
N LEU A 162 9.83 -4.56 7.68
CA LEU A 162 8.39 -4.80 7.77
C LEU A 162 8.06 -6.25 7.41
N GLU A 163 7.43 -6.97 8.34
CA GLU A 163 7.11 -8.40 8.17
C GLU A 163 6.27 -8.69 6.91
N ILE A 164 5.33 -7.80 6.59
CA ILE A 164 4.42 -7.97 5.45
C ILE A 164 4.97 -7.43 4.12
N VAL A 165 6.08 -6.67 4.12
CA VAL A 165 6.64 -6.08 2.88
C VAL A 165 7.93 -6.79 2.53
N ASP A 166 7.88 -7.65 1.52
CA ASP A 166 9.03 -8.45 1.08
C ASP A 166 10.13 -7.59 0.43
N ALA A 167 9.76 -6.54 -0.30
CA ALA A 167 10.73 -5.68 -0.97
C ALA A 167 10.19 -4.29 -1.34
N PHE A 168 11.09 -3.32 -1.32
CA PHE A 168 10.97 -2.11 -2.12
C PHE A 168 11.65 -2.36 -3.46
N LEU A 169 10.99 -2.00 -4.56
CA LEU A 169 11.47 -2.23 -5.91
C LEU A 169 11.29 -0.99 -6.77
N TYR A 170 12.06 -0.90 -7.85
CA TYR A 170 11.81 0.03 -8.95
C TYR A 170 11.11 -0.75 -10.06
N ILE A 171 9.79 -0.86 -9.96
CA ILE A 171 9.00 -1.64 -10.93
C ILE A 171 8.83 -0.82 -12.21
N LYS A 172 8.43 0.45 -12.09
CA LYS A 172 8.58 1.42 -13.17
C LYS A 172 10.02 1.94 -13.20
N PRO A 173 10.77 1.73 -14.30
CA PRO A 173 12.13 2.25 -14.40
C PRO A 173 12.15 3.78 -14.29
N PRO A 174 12.94 4.36 -13.37
CA PRO A 174 13.05 5.81 -13.26
C PRO A 174 13.67 6.42 -14.54
N GLY A 175 12.98 7.41 -15.13
CA GLY A 175 13.42 8.13 -16.31
C GLY A 175 12.65 7.83 -17.61
N GLU A 176 11.83 6.78 -17.61
CA GLU A 176 10.85 6.49 -18.68
C GLU A 176 9.50 7.20 -18.46
#